data_AF-A0AAV0EKJ4-F1
#
_entry.id   AF-A0AAV0EKJ4-F1
#
_cell.length_a   1.000
_cell.length_b   1.000
_cell.length_c   1.000
_cell.angle_alpha   90.00
_cell.angle_beta   90.00
_cell.angle_gamma   90.00
#
_symmetry.space_group_name_H-M   'P 1'
#
loop_
_entity.id
_entity.type
_entity.pdbx_description
1 polymer ?
#
loop_
_entity_poly.entity_id
_entity_poly.type
_entity_poly.pdbx_seq_one_letter_code
_entity_poly.pdbx_strand_id
1 'polypeptide(L)'
;MPGPGPHMIYALGSGLALMSTSNGHFSPHHCLTYSINAFFGPDIGSFCEWLSSTLGLGGDLGSSIEPWIHDPFCYFLILGFPLSLLYSWASKFLLRKGFLDSISGVPLTKMQCLLLVAAGSLSHFFLDHLFEENGHSSMYAWILSTGWWKGRAPINPDAVVIISLLCILLIGGFVYINRVSPSKRIKKQCYQSARLILAIASLYCLWCGSQIYVMNPRRPAVGEEADLGVLVFLGVYFFLPQWLCILSMNSRNSQGAEMLPL
;
A
#
# COMPACT_ATOMS: atom_id res chain seq x y z
N MET A 1 -11.96 -17.78 7.68
CA MET A 1 -12.56 -17.02 6.56
C MET A 1 -12.40 -15.55 6.88
N PRO A 2 -11.72 -14.78 6.03
CA PRO A 2 -11.47 -13.37 6.27
C PRO A 2 -12.78 -12.61 6.12
N GLY A 3 -12.97 -11.55 6.90
CA GLY A 3 -14.12 -10.66 6.73
C GLY A 3 -14.00 -9.89 5.40
N PRO A 4 -14.84 -10.16 4.38
CA PRO A 4 -14.68 -9.55 3.05
C PRO A 4 -15.03 -8.06 3.02
N GLY A 5 -15.92 -7.63 3.93
CA GLY A 5 -16.56 -6.33 3.90
C GLY A 5 -15.57 -5.16 4.01
N PRO A 6 -14.78 -5.08 5.09
CA PRO A 6 -13.83 -3.97 5.28
C PRO A 6 -12.79 -3.87 4.15
N HIS A 7 -12.22 -5.00 3.74
CA HIS A 7 -11.28 -5.11 2.62
C HIS A 7 -11.83 -4.54 1.33
N MET A 8 -13.02 -5.02 0.94
CA MET A 8 -13.66 -4.58 -0.30
C MET A 8 -14.07 -3.11 -0.26
N ILE A 9 -14.67 -2.65 0.85
CA ILE A 9 -15.11 -1.26 0.98
C ILE A 9 -13.92 -0.31 0.96
N TYR A 10 -12.84 -0.63 1.67
CA TYR A 10 -11.62 0.17 1.69
C TYR A 10 -10.98 0.27 0.30
N ALA A 11 -10.80 -0.86 -0.38
CA ALA A 11 -10.11 -0.88 -1.67
C ALA A 11 -10.96 -0.26 -2.79
N LEU A 12 -12.27 -0.56 -2.85
CA LEU A 12 -13.17 0.09 -3.82
C LEU A 12 -13.33 1.58 -3.52
N GLY A 13 -13.50 1.97 -2.26
CA GLY A 13 -13.61 3.38 -1.88
C GLY A 13 -12.36 4.18 -2.27
N SER A 14 -11.18 3.66 -1.98
CA SER A 14 -9.90 4.25 -2.38
C SER A 14 -9.76 4.29 -3.92
N GLY A 15 -10.12 3.20 -4.60
CA GLY A 15 -10.12 3.12 -6.06
C GLY A 15 -11.06 4.14 -6.71
N LEU A 16 -12.25 4.35 -6.15
CA LEU A 16 -13.21 5.36 -6.61
C LEU A 16 -12.66 6.78 -6.42
N ALA A 17 -12.00 7.07 -5.30
CA ALA A 17 -11.34 8.35 -5.08
C ALA A 17 -10.21 8.59 -6.10
N LEU A 18 -9.40 7.58 -6.40
CA LEU A 18 -8.36 7.65 -7.43
C LEU A 18 -8.97 7.80 -8.83
N MET A 19 -10.06 7.09 -9.14
CA MET A 19 -10.78 7.24 -10.39
C MET A 19 -11.30 8.66 -10.57
N SER A 20 -11.94 9.23 -9.54
CA SER A 20 -12.45 10.60 -9.58
C SER A 20 -11.32 11.63 -9.74
N THR A 21 -10.26 11.54 -8.92
CA THR A 21 -9.17 12.53 -8.91
C THR A 21 -8.26 12.44 -10.13
N SER A 22 -8.17 11.25 -10.73
CA SER A 22 -7.44 11.03 -11.98
C SER A 22 -8.29 11.25 -13.23
N ASN A 23 -9.54 11.71 -13.09
CA ASN A 23 -10.48 11.86 -14.20
C ASN A 23 -10.56 10.57 -15.05
N GLY A 24 -10.69 9.44 -14.37
CA GLY A 24 -10.79 8.05 -14.84
C GLY A 24 -9.57 7.43 -15.53
N HIS A 25 -8.38 8.05 -15.43
CA HIS A 25 -7.13 7.38 -15.80
C HIS A 25 -6.85 6.13 -14.94
N PHE A 26 -7.29 6.15 -13.69
CA PHE A 26 -7.57 4.97 -12.90
C PHE A 26 -9.01 4.52 -13.20
N SER A 27 -9.17 3.49 -14.02
CA SER A 27 -10.47 3.05 -14.55
C SER A 27 -11.17 2.01 -13.67
N PRO A 28 -12.45 1.66 -13.94
CA PRO A 28 -13.16 0.57 -13.27
C PRO A 28 -12.39 -0.76 -13.26
N HIS A 29 -11.60 -1.05 -14.30
CA HIS A 29 -10.74 -2.23 -14.35
C HIS A 29 -9.66 -2.18 -13.25
N HIS A 30 -9.06 -1.01 -13.01
CA HIS A 30 -8.06 -0.84 -11.95
C HIS A 30 -8.69 -1.05 -10.58
N CYS A 31 -9.87 -0.44 -10.34
CA CYS A 31 -10.62 -0.59 -9.09
C CYS A 31 -10.93 -2.06 -8.81
N LEU A 32 -11.42 -2.79 -9.82
CA LEU A 32 -11.76 -4.20 -9.66
C LEU A 32 -10.53 -5.06 -9.35
N THR A 33 -9.46 -4.95 -10.15
CA THR A 33 -8.24 -5.74 -9.93
C THR A 33 -7.59 -5.41 -8.58
N TYR A 34 -7.48 -4.14 -8.20
CA TYR A 34 -6.97 -3.72 -6.90
C TYR A 34 -7.78 -4.35 -5.75
N SER A 35 -9.10 -4.25 -5.83
CA SER A 35 -9.97 -4.67 -4.73
C SER A 35 -10.05 -6.19 -4.59
N ILE A 36 -10.04 -6.93 -5.70
CA ILE A 36 -9.97 -8.41 -5.64
C ILE A 36 -8.70 -8.84 -4.90
N ASN A 37 -7.55 -8.21 -5.16
CA ASN A 37 -6.30 -8.58 -4.50
C ASN A 37 -6.21 -8.07 -3.06
N ALA A 38 -6.90 -6.99 -2.72
CA ALA A 38 -7.03 -6.53 -1.33
C ALA A 38 -7.97 -7.42 -0.50
N PHE A 39 -8.90 -8.12 -1.14
CA PHE A 39 -9.80 -9.04 -0.46
C PHE A 39 -9.32 -10.49 -0.53
N PHE A 40 -9.33 -11.10 -1.71
CA PHE A 40 -9.04 -12.52 -1.88
C PHE A 40 -7.55 -12.84 -1.97
N GLY A 41 -6.69 -11.84 -2.12
CA GLY A 41 -5.34 -12.06 -2.64
C GLY A 41 -4.53 -13.01 -1.75
N PRO A 42 -3.92 -12.52 -0.67
CA PRO A 42 -3.15 -13.36 0.25
C PRO A 42 -3.95 -14.51 0.88
N ASP A 43 -5.27 -14.32 0.99
CA ASP A 43 -6.21 -15.31 1.54
C ASP A 43 -6.69 -16.40 0.58
N ILE A 44 -6.17 -16.46 -0.64
CA ILE A 44 -6.61 -17.47 -1.61
C ILE A 44 -6.32 -18.90 -1.14
N GLY A 45 -5.29 -19.10 -0.30
CA GLY A 45 -4.98 -20.40 0.30
C GLY A 45 -6.08 -20.87 1.25
N SER A 46 -6.42 -20.03 2.24
CA SER A 46 -7.46 -20.31 3.24
C SER A 46 -8.84 -20.46 2.58
N PHE A 47 -9.12 -19.68 1.53
CA PHE A 47 -10.33 -19.82 0.72
C PHE A 47 -10.40 -21.14 -0.04
N CYS A 48 -9.31 -21.55 -0.70
CA CYS A 48 -9.23 -22.82 -1.41
C CYS A 48 -9.40 -24.02 -0.47
N GLU A 49 -8.84 -23.96 0.74
CA GLU A 49 -9.03 -25.00 1.75
C GLU A 49 -10.49 -25.09 2.20
N TRP A 50 -11.12 -23.96 2.50
CA TRP A 50 -12.54 -23.91 2.84
C TRP A 50 -13.41 -24.48 1.71
N LEU A 51 -13.10 -24.17 0.45
CA LEU A 51 -13.85 -24.67 -0.70
C LEU A 51 -13.67 -26.18 -0.88
N SER A 52 -12.42 -26.66 -0.82
CA SER A 52 -12.11 -28.09 -0.97
C SER A 52 -12.68 -28.93 0.16
N SER A 53 -12.65 -28.43 1.40
CA SER A 53 -13.29 -29.09 2.54
C SER A 53 -14.82 -29.15 2.40
N THR A 54 -15.45 -28.06 1.92
CA THR A 54 -16.89 -28.01 1.66
C THR A 54 -17.31 -28.97 0.53
N LEU A 55 -16.47 -29.14 -0.49
CA LEU A 55 -16.73 -30.03 -1.64
C LEU A 55 -16.28 -31.49 -1.41
N GLY A 56 -15.68 -31.81 -0.26
CA GLY A 56 -15.20 -33.15 0.07
C GLY A 56 -13.96 -33.61 -0.73
N LEU A 57 -13.16 -32.66 -1.24
CA LEU A 57 -11.99 -32.92 -2.11
C LEU A 57 -10.66 -33.04 -1.34
N GLY A 58 -10.67 -32.89 0.00
CA GLY A 58 -9.48 -32.94 0.85
C GLY A 58 -8.77 -31.57 1.00
N GLY A 59 -8.28 -31.26 2.21
CA GLY A 59 -7.79 -29.92 2.59
C GLY A 59 -6.27 -29.70 2.49
N ASP A 60 -5.48 -30.75 2.27
CA ASP A 60 -4.04 -30.74 2.56
C ASP A 60 -3.20 -29.82 1.62
N LEU A 61 -3.72 -29.50 0.43
CA LEU A 61 -3.02 -28.66 -0.56
C LEU A 61 -3.11 -27.16 -0.25
N GLY A 62 -4.21 -26.69 0.34
CA GLY A 62 -4.41 -25.28 0.67
C GLY A 62 -3.50 -24.84 1.82
N SER A 63 -3.54 -25.60 2.92
CA SER A 63 -2.78 -25.35 4.15
C SER A 63 -1.26 -25.42 3.96
N SER A 64 -0.76 -26.25 3.03
CA SER A 64 0.67 -26.38 2.76
C SER A 64 1.28 -25.15 2.06
N ILE A 65 0.46 -24.40 1.32
CA ILE A 65 0.90 -23.26 0.50
C ILE A 65 0.53 -21.93 1.17
N GLU A 66 -0.50 -21.92 2.02
CA GLU A 66 -0.97 -20.75 2.76
C GLU A 66 0.15 -19.95 3.44
N PRO A 67 1.14 -20.53 4.15
CA PRO A 67 2.21 -19.74 4.79
C PRO A 67 3.09 -18.95 3.81
N TRP A 68 3.16 -19.38 2.56
CA TRP A 68 3.96 -18.75 1.51
C TRP A 68 3.16 -17.70 0.72
N ILE A 69 1.85 -17.88 0.62
CA ILE A 69 0.96 -16.99 -0.13
C ILE A 69 0.39 -15.91 0.80
N HIS A 70 0.15 -16.23 2.07
CA HIS A 70 -0.26 -15.30 3.12
C HIS A 70 0.96 -14.63 3.77
N ASP A 71 1.87 -14.12 2.94
CA ASP A 71 2.98 -13.26 3.34
C ASP A 71 2.93 -11.95 2.53
N PRO A 72 3.20 -10.78 3.17
CA PRO A 72 3.14 -9.46 2.56
C PRO A 72 3.85 -9.30 1.22
N PHE A 73 4.95 -10.05 1.01
CA PHE A 73 5.78 -9.93 -0.17
C PHE A 73 5.76 -11.19 -1.04
N CYS A 74 5.75 -12.38 -0.44
CA CYS A 74 5.74 -13.62 -1.21
C CYS A 74 4.49 -13.77 -2.06
N TYR A 75 3.33 -13.25 -1.62
CA TYR A 75 2.10 -13.28 -2.42
C TYR A 75 2.30 -12.78 -3.85
N PHE A 76 2.68 -11.51 -3.99
CA PHE A 76 2.80 -10.89 -5.31
C PHE A 76 4.11 -11.26 -6.01
N LEU A 77 5.13 -11.75 -5.29
CA LEU A 77 6.33 -12.31 -5.92
C LEU A 77 6.05 -13.67 -6.57
N ILE A 78 5.23 -14.52 -5.95
CA ILE A 78 4.89 -15.86 -6.44
C ILE A 78 3.74 -15.78 -7.46
N LEU A 79 2.62 -15.14 -7.07
CA LEU A 79 1.40 -15.11 -7.86
C LEU A 79 1.25 -13.85 -8.73
N GLY A 80 2.07 -12.82 -8.54
CA GLY A 80 1.92 -11.56 -9.27
C GLY A 80 2.05 -11.73 -10.78
N PHE A 81 3.03 -12.52 -11.26
CA PHE A 81 3.16 -12.80 -12.68
C PHE A 81 1.95 -13.55 -13.27
N PRO A 82 1.55 -14.74 -12.77
CA PRO A 82 0.40 -15.46 -13.33
C PRO A 82 -0.91 -14.66 -13.22
N LEU A 83 -1.15 -13.99 -12.09
CA LEU A 83 -2.33 -13.14 -11.93
C LEU A 83 -2.31 -11.94 -12.86
N SER A 84 -1.15 -11.35 -13.14
CA SER A 84 -1.04 -10.24 -14.09
C SER A 84 -1.48 -10.62 -15.51
N LEU A 85 -1.16 -11.85 -15.94
CA LEU A 85 -1.61 -12.39 -17.22
C LEU A 85 -3.13 -12.59 -17.22
N LEU A 86 -3.65 -13.20 -16.17
CA LEU A 86 -5.09 -13.45 -16.00
C LEU A 86 -5.89 -12.15 -16.00
N TYR A 87 -5.51 -11.17 -15.18
CA TYR A 87 -6.21 -9.90 -15.08
C TYR A 87 -6.09 -9.07 -16.35
N SER A 88 -4.94 -9.10 -17.05
CA SER A 88 -4.82 -8.40 -18.34
C SER A 88 -5.75 -9.02 -19.38
N TRP A 89 -5.87 -10.35 -19.41
CA TRP A 89 -6.82 -11.04 -20.27
C TRP A 89 -8.28 -10.74 -19.88
N ALA A 90 -8.61 -10.78 -18.58
CA ALA A 90 -9.95 -10.49 -18.09
C ALA A 90 -10.38 -9.05 -18.39
N SER A 91 -9.47 -8.07 -18.23
CA SER A 91 -9.72 -6.68 -18.59
C SER A 91 -10.06 -6.52 -20.09
N LYS A 92 -9.29 -7.18 -20.98
CA LYS A 92 -9.61 -7.23 -22.42
C LYS A 92 -11.00 -7.82 -22.68
N PHE A 93 -11.31 -8.92 -22.03
CA PHE A 93 -12.59 -9.60 -22.18
C PHE A 93 -13.77 -8.73 -21.72
N LEU A 94 -13.71 -8.18 -20.51
CA LEU A 94 -14.75 -7.35 -19.92
C LEU A 94 -14.99 -6.08 -20.72
N LEU A 95 -13.91 -5.48 -21.25
CA LEU A 95 -14.00 -4.30 -22.10
C LEU A 95 -14.69 -4.61 -23.44
N ARG A 96 -14.29 -5.69 -24.12
CA ARG A 96 -14.93 -6.13 -25.39
C ARG A 96 -16.41 -6.48 -25.23
N LYS A 97 -16.81 -6.93 -24.04
CA LYS A 97 -18.21 -7.24 -23.73
C LYS A 97 -19.01 -6.05 -23.22
N GLY A 98 -18.39 -4.88 -23.06
CA GLY A 98 -19.05 -3.68 -22.54
C GLY A 98 -19.45 -3.80 -21.06
N PHE A 99 -18.89 -4.76 -20.31
CA PHE A 99 -19.18 -4.91 -18.88
C PHE A 99 -18.48 -3.88 -18.01
N LEU A 100 -17.28 -3.44 -18.42
CA LEU A 100 -16.53 -2.41 -17.73
C LEU A 100 -15.95 -1.41 -18.71
N ASP A 101 -16.19 -0.13 -18.44
CA ASP A 101 -15.70 0.97 -19.25
C ASP A 101 -14.21 1.29 -18.99
N SER A 102 -13.59 1.96 -19.95
CA SER A 102 -12.25 2.51 -19.87
C SER A 102 -12.20 3.75 -20.75
N ILE A 103 -11.72 4.89 -20.21
CA ILE A 103 -11.75 6.20 -20.87
C ILE A 103 -11.24 6.19 -22.32
N SER A 104 -10.22 5.38 -22.61
CA SER A 104 -9.62 5.29 -23.93
C SER A 104 -9.92 3.98 -24.65
N GLY A 105 -10.87 3.16 -24.17
CA GLY A 105 -11.07 1.80 -24.69
C GLY A 105 -9.83 0.92 -24.55
N VAL A 106 -8.96 1.23 -23.58
CA VAL A 106 -7.71 0.51 -23.35
C VAL A 106 -7.87 -0.43 -22.16
N PRO A 107 -7.61 -1.73 -22.32
CA PRO A 107 -7.58 -2.70 -21.24
C PRO A 107 -6.30 -2.60 -20.43
N LEU A 108 -6.28 -3.17 -19.23
CA LEU A 108 -5.07 -3.22 -18.39
C LEU A 108 -3.95 -4.02 -19.06
N THR A 109 -2.76 -3.44 -19.06
CA THR A 109 -1.52 -4.15 -19.39
C THR A 109 -1.10 -5.07 -18.24
N LYS A 110 -0.27 -6.07 -18.56
CA LYS A 110 0.29 -6.99 -17.56
C LYS A 110 1.05 -6.26 -16.46
N MET A 111 1.83 -5.22 -16.80
CA MET A 111 2.57 -4.45 -15.81
C MET A 111 1.62 -3.69 -14.85
N GLN A 112 0.56 -3.08 -15.38
CA GLN A 112 -0.45 -2.43 -14.54
C GLN A 112 -1.11 -3.44 -13.59
N CYS A 113 -1.46 -4.62 -14.10
CA CYS A 113 -2.01 -5.68 -13.27
C CYS A 113 -1.03 -6.13 -12.18
N LEU A 114 0.26 -6.29 -12.49
CA LEU A 114 1.27 -6.66 -11.48
C LEU A 114 1.36 -5.62 -10.35
N LEU A 115 1.36 -4.33 -10.70
CA LEU A 115 1.34 -3.24 -9.72
C LEU A 115 0.07 -3.26 -8.86
N LEU A 116 -1.09 -3.53 -9.46
CA LEU A 116 -2.38 -3.61 -8.76
C LEU A 116 -2.49 -4.84 -7.85
N VAL A 117 -1.88 -5.97 -8.25
CA VAL A 117 -1.77 -7.17 -7.41
C VAL A 117 -0.95 -6.86 -6.16
N ALA A 118 0.24 -6.26 -6.32
CA ALA A 118 1.07 -5.86 -5.20
C ALA A 118 0.40 -4.79 -4.32
N ALA A 119 -0.27 -3.81 -4.92
CA ALA A 119 -1.00 -2.79 -4.16
C ALA A 119 -2.15 -3.40 -3.35
N GLY A 120 -2.93 -4.30 -3.97
CA GLY A 120 -4.02 -5.01 -3.33
C GLY A 120 -3.52 -5.84 -2.15
N SER A 121 -2.50 -6.68 -2.37
CA SER A 121 -1.96 -7.53 -1.30
C SER A 121 -1.38 -6.75 -0.14
N LEU A 122 -0.68 -5.64 -0.38
CA LEU A 122 -0.20 -4.80 0.71
C LEU A 122 -1.35 -4.09 1.45
N SER A 123 -2.41 -3.71 0.74
CA SER A 123 -3.62 -3.13 1.36
C SER A 123 -4.43 -4.15 2.17
N HIS A 124 -4.34 -5.42 1.81
CA HIS A 124 -4.90 -6.54 2.58
C HIS A 124 -4.23 -6.60 3.95
N PHE A 125 -2.91 -6.77 3.97
CA PHE A 125 -2.15 -6.77 5.21
C PHE A 125 -2.25 -5.47 6.02
N PHE A 126 -2.47 -4.31 5.39
CA PHE A 126 -2.77 -3.09 6.14
C PHE A 126 -3.96 -3.27 7.07
N LEU A 127 -5.02 -3.91 6.59
CA LEU A 127 -6.25 -4.12 7.33
C LEU A 127 -6.11 -5.27 8.32
N ASP A 128 -5.49 -6.38 7.93
CA ASP A 128 -5.31 -7.53 8.86
C ASP A 128 -4.47 -7.16 10.07
N HIS A 129 -3.36 -6.45 9.86
CA HIS A 129 -2.51 -6.02 10.96
C HIS A 129 -3.23 -5.08 11.95
N LEU A 130 -4.23 -4.33 11.50
CA LEU A 130 -4.97 -3.38 12.35
C LEU A 130 -6.24 -3.98 12.97
N PHE A 131 -6.92 -4.86 12.24
CA PHE A 131 -8.31 -5.25 12.54
C PHE A 131 -8.50 -6.76 12.68
N GLU A 132 -7.48 -7.56 12.37
CA GLU A 132 -7.48 -9.00 12.56
C GLU A 132 -6.57 -9.42 13.73
N GLU A 133 -6.72 -10.68 14.16
CA GLU A 133 -5.98 -11.29 15.26
C GLU A 133 -6.06 -10.54 16.61
N ASN A 134 -7.05 -9.66 16.80
CA ASN A 134 -7.14 -8.76 17.96
C ASN A 134 -5.84 -7.96 18.21
N GLY A 135 -5.08 -7.63 17.16
CA GLY A 135 -3.79 -6.95 17.29
C GLY A 135 -2.67 -7.84 17.81
N HIS A 136 -2.74 -9.15 17.61
CA HIS A 136 -1.66 -10.08 17.97
C HIS A 136 -0.72 -10.43 16.81
N SER A 137 -0.86 -9.76 15.66
CA SER A 137 0.07 -9.96 14.54
C SER A 137 1.50 -9.58 14.92
N SER A 138 2.47 -10.32 14.37
CA SER A 138 3.89 -10.09 14.63
C SER A 138 4.33 -8.67 14.25
N MET A 139 3.79 -8.12 13.15
CA MET A 139 4.01 -6.74 12.73
C MET A 139 3.44 -5.75 13.74
N TYR A 140 2.19 -5.91 14.19
CA TYR A 140 1.59 -4.99 15.15
C TYR A 140 2.30 -5.06 16.51
N ALA A 141 2.65 -6.26 16.97
CA ALA A 141 3.48 -6.45 18.15
C ALA A 141 4.85 -5.77 18.00
N TRP A 142 5.48 -5.85 16.82
CA TRP A 142 6.72 -5.12 16.53
C TRP A 142 6.51 -3.60 16.55
N ILE A 143 5.44 -3.08 15.94
CA ILE A 143 5.11 -1.64 15.96
C ILE A 143 5.02 -1.18 17.41
N LEU A 144 4.17 -1.82 18.21
CA LEU A 144 4.01 -1.48 19.63
C LEU A 144 5.33 -1.62 20.38
N SER A 145 6.16 -2.60 20.05
CA SER A 145 7.47 -2.77 20.69
C SER A 145 8.40 -1.58 20.49
N THR A 146 8.14 -0.66 19.54
CA THR A 146 8.95 0.55 19.31
C THR A 146 8.55 1.74 20.20
N GLY A 147 7.37 1.71 20.81
CA GLY A 147 6.84 2.79 21.67
C GLY A 147 7.26 2.68 23.15
N TRP A 148 6.67 3.54 23.99
CA TRP A 148 6.88 3.56 25.44
C TRP A 148 5.55 3.48 26.21
N TRP A 149 5.39 2.38 26.94
CA TRP A 149 4.13 2.05 27.62
C TRP A 149 4.24 2.04 29.15
N LYS A 150 5.42 2.39 29.69
CA LYS A 150 5.69 2.33 31.14
C LYS A 150 5.50 3.70 31.77
N GLY A 151 4.25 4.00 32.13
CA GLY A 151 3.89 5.29 32.70
C GLY A 151 4.30 6.45 31.78
N ARG A 152 4.56 7.62 32.38
CA ARG A 152 4.93 8.81 31.62
C ARG A 152 6.30 8.64 30.97
N ALA A 153 6.38 8.87 29.66
CA ALA A 153 7.66 8.83 28.96
C ALA A 153 8.63 9.91 29.50
N PRO A 154 9.90 9.57 29.75
CA PRO A 154 10.90 10.55 30.15
C PRO A 154 11.10 11.61 29.06
N ILE A 155 11.21 12.88 29.47
CA ILE A 155 11.48 13.98 28.54
C ILE A 155 12.93 13.86 28.06
N ASN A 156 13.10 13.67 26.75
CA ASN A 156 14.40 13.64 26.10
C ASN A 156 14.66 14.99 25.40
N PRO A 157 15.56 15.85 25.93
CA PRO A 157 15.82 17.16 25.33
C PRO A 157 16.40 17.06 23.92
N ASP A 158 17.21 16.03 23.64
CA ASP A 158 17.78 15.80 22.30
C ASP A 158 16.68 15.55 21.27
N ALA A 159 15.66 14.77 21.66
CA ALA A 159 14.50 14.52 20.82
C ALA A 159 13.76 15.83 20.49
N VAL A 160 13.54 16.70 21.48
CA VAL A 160 12.89 18.01 21.25
C VAL A 160 13.65 18.83 20.20
N VAL A 161 14.98 18.92 20.32
CA VAL A 161 15.81 19.69 19.38
C VAL A 161 15.77 19.08 17.98
N ILE A 162 15.97 17.77 17.87
CA ILE A 162 16.06 17.08 16.59
C ILE A 162 14.73 17.07 15.85
N ILE A 163 13.63 16.76 16.53
CA ILE A 163 12.28 16.77 15.93
C ILE A 163 11.93 18.19 15.49
N SER A 164 12.19 19.19 16.34
CA SER A 164 11.92 20.60 15.97
C SER A 164 12.69 20.99 14.71
N LEU A 165 13.96 20.61 14.61
CA LEU A 165 14.77 20.86 13.42
C LEU A 165 14.20 20.14 12.19
N LEU A 166 13.87 18.85 12.30
CA LEU A 166 13.31 18.07 11.19
C LEU A 166 11.96 18.63 10.73
N CYS A 167 11.09 19.03 11.66
CA CYS A 167 9.81 19.69 11.36
C CYS A 167 10.01 21.04 10.67
N ILE A 168 10.94 21.88 11.15
CA ILE A 168 11.27 23.16 10.51
C ILE A 168 11.79 22.93 9.08
N LEU A 169 12.68 21.97 8.88
CA LEU A 169 13.21 21.63 7.55
C LEU A 169 12.12 21.09 6.63
N LEU A 170 11.22 20.26 7.14
CA LEU A 170 10.11 19.70 6.38
C LEU A 170 9.13 20.79 5.95
N ILE A 171 8.62 21.58 6.90
CA ILE A 171 7.64 22.64 6.64
C ILE A 171 8.28 23.74 5.79
N GLY A 172 9.45 24.25 6.20
CA GLY A 172 10.16 25.31 5.49
C GLY A 172 10.58 24.87 4.09
N GLY A 173 11.08 23.65 3.93
CA GLY A 173 11.43 23.08 2.64
C GLY A 173 10.20 22.90 1.73
N PHE A 174 9.08 22.43 2.28
CA PHE A 174 7.83 22.27 1.53
C PHE A 174 7.30 23.62 1.04
N VAL A 175 7.28 24.63 1.92
CA VAL A 175 6.91 26.01 1.57
C VAL A 175 7.85 26.56 0.50
N TYR A 176 9.16 26.34 0.63
CA TYR A 176 10.14 26.81 -0.34
C TYR A 176 9.97 26.17 -1.74
N ILE A 177 9.75 24.86 -1.79
CA ILE A 177 9.50 24.13 -3.04
C ILE A 177 8.22 24.62 -3.71
N ASN A 178 7.15 24.80 -2.93
CA ASN A 178 5.82 25.14 -3.42
C ASN A 178 5.53 26.66 -3.46
N ARG A 179 6.51 27.52 -3.13
CA ARG A 179 6.35 28.98 -3.25
C ARG A 179 5.96 29.38 -4.68
N VAL A 180 5.08 30.37 -4.77
CA VAL A 180 4.55 30.93 -6.02
C VAL A 180 5.70 31.35 -6.93
N SER A 181 5.70 30.84 -8.16
CA SER A 181 6.72 31.14 -9.17
C SER A 181 6.16 30.87 -10.57
N PRO A 182 6.16 31.84 -11.49
CA PRO A 182 5.53 31.71 -12.81
C PRO A 182 6.09 30.57 -13.68
N SER A 183 7.35 30.21 -13.47
CA SER A 183 8.09 29.25 -14.30
C SER A 183 8.10 27.81 -13.77
N LYS A 184 7.48 27.52 -12.60
CA LYS A 184 7.53 26.19 -12.00
C LYS A 184 6.46 25.27 -12.58
N ARG A 185 6.87 24.05 -12.94
CA ARG A 185 5.96 22.97 -13.34
C ARG A 185 5.51 22.19 -12.09
N ILE A 186 4.21 21.99 -11.91
CA ILE A 186 3.61 21.23 -10.79
C ILE A 186 4.27 19.86 -10.62
N LYS A 187 4.48 19.10 -11.71
CA LYS A 187 5.14 17.79 -11.67
C LYS A 187 6.52 17.82 -11.00
N LYS A 188 7.31 18.86 -11.27
CA LYS A 188 8.63 19.03 -10.66
C LYS A 188 8.51 19.32 -9.16
N GLN A 189 7.52 20.13 -8.76
CA GLN A 189 7.26 20.46 -7.36
C GLN A 189 6.78 19.24 -6.57
N CYS A 190 5.87 18.43 -7.13
CA CYS A 190 5.46 17.16 -6.53
C CYS A 190 6.65 16.24 -6.29
N TYR A 191 7.50 16.04 -7.31
CA TYR A 191 8.69 15.19 -7.19
C TYR A 191 9.69 15.71 -6.13
N GLN A 192 9.95 17.02 -6.11
CA GLN A 192 10.82 17.64 -5.11
C GLN A 192 10.23 17.52 -3.69
N SER A 193 8.92 17.71 -3.54
CA SER A 193 8.23 17.58 -2.25
C SER A 193 8.27 16.14 -1.74
N ALA A 194 8.01 15.16 -2.62
CA ALA A 194 8.11 13.74 -2.28
C ALA A 194 9.55 13.37 -1.84
N ARG A 195 10.56 13.88 -2.55
CA ARG A 195 11.98 13.68 -2.16
C ARG A 195 12.31 14.29 -0.80
N LEU A 196 11.80 15.50 -0.51
CA LEU A 196 11.98 16.13 0.79
C LEU A 196 11.34 15.30 1.90
N ILE A 197 10.07 14.91 1.73
CA ILE A 197 9.35 14.09 2.70
C ILE A 197 10.09 12.78 2.95
N LEU A 198 10.51 12.09 1.90
CA LEU A 198 11.25 10.83 2.01
C LEU A 198 12.58 11.02 2.76
N ALA A 199 13.35 12.06 2.41
CA ALA A 199 14.62 12.34 3.08
C ALA A 199 14.43 12.61 4.58
N ILE A 200 13.46 13.45 4.95
CA ILE A 200 13.17 13.75 6.36
C ILE A 200 12.64 12.53 7.10
N ALA A 201 11.72 11.76 6.50
CA ALA A 201 11.20 10.54 7.09
C ALA A 201 12.31 9.50 7.32
N SER A 202 13.22 9.31 6.37
CA SER A 202 14.37 8.41 6.54
C SER A 202 15.30 8.87 7.67
N LEU A 203 15.64 10.17 7.73
CA LEU A 203 16.45 10.72 8.82
C LEU A 203 15.77 10.52 10.18
N TYR A 204 14.45 10.71 10.24
CA TYR A 204 13.69 10.52 11.46
C TYR A 204 13.65 9.05 11.89
N CYS A 205 13.40 8.12 10.95
CA CYS A 205 13.44 6.69 11.23
C CYS A 205 14.84 6.24 11.72
N LEU A 206 15.92 6.77 11.12
CA LEU A 206 17.29 6.49 11.58
C LEU A 206 17.52 6.98 13.01
N TRP A 207 17.05 8.19 13.34
CA TRP A 207 17.10 8.72 14.69
C TRP A 207 16.33 7.82 15.66
N CYS A 208 15.06 7.52 15.40
CA CYS A 208 14.23 6.67 16.24
C CYS A 208 14.86 5.28 16.43
N GLY A 209 15.36 4.69 15.34
CA GLY A 209 16.09 3.41 15.38
C GLY A 209 17.33 3.46 16.28
N SER A 210 18.10 4.55 16.24
CA SER A 210 19.25 4.72 17.13
C SER A 210 18.84 4.74 18.61
N GLN A 211 17.75 5.41 18.97
CA GLN A 211 17.27 5.50 20.35
C GLN A 211 16.75 4.16 20.88
N ILE A 212 16.12 3.37 20.00
CA ILE A 212 15.48 2.10 20.34
C ILE A 212 16.48 0.94 20.37
N TYR A 213 17.37 0.85 19.37
CA TYR A 213 18.20 -0.33 19.15
C TYR A 213 19.68 -0.14 19.50
N VAL A 214 20.18 1.11 19.56
CA VAL A 214 21.61 1.39 19.77
C VAL A 214 21.89 1.90 21.19
N MET A 215 21.02 2.76 21.72
CA MET A 215 21.21 3.33 23.07
C MET A 215 21.00 2.29 24.18
N ASN A 216 21.86 2.30 25.20
CA ASN A 216 21.77 1.44 26.37
C ASN A 216 21.89 2.28 27.68
N PRO A 217 20.87 2.29 28.57
CA PRO A 217 19.58 1.62 28.44
C PRO A 217 18.76 2.20 27.29
N ARG A 218 17.90 1.36 26.71
CA ARG A 218 16.97 1.74 25.64
C ARG A 218 16.13 2.96 26.07
N ARG A 219 15.99 3.93 25.16
CA ARG A 219 15.22 5.16 25.40
C ARG A 219 13.98 5.20 24.49
N PRO A 220 12.88 5.85 24.92
CA PRO A 220 11.83 6.22 23.98
C PRO A 220 12.41 7.14 22.91
N ALA A 221 12.07 6.90 21.65
CA ALA A 221 12.50 7.78 20.57
C ALA A 221 11.91 9.17 20.75
N VAL A 222 10.58 9.24 20.90
CA VAL A 222 9.81 10.46 21.12
C VAL A 222 8.57 10.14 21.94
N GLY A 223 8.48 10.67 23.16
CA GLY A 223 7.26 10.54 23.97
C GLY A 223 6.78 9.11 24.19
N GLU A 224 5.46 8.93 24.18
CA GLU A 224 4.77 7.66 24.46
C GLU A 224 4.44 6.86 23.17
N GLU A 225 4.65 7.47 22.00
CA GLU A 225 4.22 6.92 20.70
C GLU A 225 5.25 5.97 20.07
N ALA A 226 4.74 5.08 19.21
CA ALA A 226 5.51 4.06 18.49
C ALA A 226 6.02 4.55 17.13
N ASP A 227 6.62 5.74 17.08
CA ASP A 227 6.87 6.49 15.85
C ASP A 227 7.58 5.70 14.75
N LEU A 228 8.64 4.96 15.09
CA LEU A 228 9.37 4.17 14.11
C LEU A 228 8.47 3.09 13.49
N GLY A 229 7.78 2.33 14.33
CA GLY A 229 6.87 1.28 13.89
C GLY A 229 5.74 1.83 13.03
N VAL A 230 5.12 2.93 13.48
CA VAL A 230 4.03 3.61 12.77
C VAL A 230 4.49 4.12 11.40
N LEU A 231 5.65 4.77 11.31
CA LEU A 231 6.16 5.30 10.04
C LEU A 231 6.49 4.19 9.04
N VAL A 232 7.11 3.10 9.50
CA VAL A 232 7.39 1.94 8.63
C VAL A 232 6.09 1.29 8.17
N PHE A 233 5.14 1.10 9.08
CA PHE A 233 3.84 0.52 8.78
C PHE A 233 3.07 1.35 7.75
N LEU A 234 2.92 2.66 7.99
CA LEU A 234 2.27 3.57 7.04
C LEU A 234 3.02 3.64 5.70
N GLY A 235 4.35 3.64 5.72
CA GLY A 235 5.15 3.64 4.50
C GLY A 235 4.88 2.43 3.61
N VAL A 236 4.89 1.23 4.19
CA VAL A 236 4.79 -0.05 3.47
C VAL A 236 3.35 -0.41 3.13
N TYR A 237 2.43 -0.25 4.08
CA TYR A 237 1.06 -0.78 3.96
C TYR A 237 0.02 0.29 3.61
N PHE A 238 0.34 1.58 3.75
CA PHE A 238 -0.59 2.66 3.40
C PHE A 238 -0.14 3.47 2.18
N PHE A 239 1.04 4.11 2.22
CA PHE A 239 1.48 5.00 1.14
C PHE A 239 1.97 4.25 -0.10
N LEU A 240 2.72 3.16 0.06
CA LEU A 240 3.23 2.39 -1.08
C LEU A 240 2.11 1.80 -1.95
N PRO A 241 1.04 1.19 -1.41
CA PRO A 241 -0.08 0.69 -2.23
C PRO A 241 -0.75 1.79 -3.06
N GLN A 242 -1.00 2.95 -2.45
CA GLN A 242 -1.59 4.08 -3.15
C GLN A 242 -0.66 4.58 -4.27
N TRP A 243 0.65 4.61 -4.02
CA TRP A 243 1.64 4.96 -5.03
C TRP A 243 1.68 3.96 -6.19
N LEU A 244 1.61 2.65 -5.92
CA LEU A 244 1.54 1.60 -6.93
C LEU A 244 0.27 1.72 -7.79
N CYS A 245 -0.88 2.06 -7.17
CA CYS A 245 -2.11 2.39 -7.89
C CYS A 245 -1.97 3.63 -8.79
N ILE A 246 -1.25 4.66 -8.34
CA ILE A 246 -0.97 5.85 -9.17
C ILE A 246 -0.06 5.49 -10.36
N LEU A 247 0.97 4.67 -10.13
CA LEU A 247 1.88 4.22 -11.20
C LEU A 247 1.18 3.33 -12.24
N SER A 248 0.12 2.62 -11.84
CA SER A 248 -0.64 1.76 -12.76
C SER A 248 -1.65 2.52 -13.63
N MET A 249 -1.90 3.81 -13.38
CA MET A 249 -2.86 4.59 -14.16
C MET A 249 -2.53 4.63 -15.66
N ASN A 250 -3.57 4.69 -16.49
CA ASN A 250 -3.41 4.88 -17.94
C ASN A 250 -2.70 6.22 -18.25
N SER A 251 -1.85 6.21 -19.27
CA SER A 251 -1.20 7.42 -19.78
C SER A 251 -2.24 8.45 -20.23
N ARG A 252 -1.88 9.74 -20.12
CA ARG A 252 -2.67 10.83 -20.71
C ARG A 252 -2.63 10.85 -22.24
N ASN A 253 -1.60 10.26 -22.83
CA ASN A 253 -1.39 10.21 -24.27
C ASN A 253 -1.60 8.78 -24.76
N SER A 254 -2.84 8.29 -24.76
CA SER A 254 -3.19 6.93 -25.19
C SER A 254 -3.09 6.69 -26.70
N GLN A 255 -2.33 7.50 -27.45
CA GLN A 255 -2.20 7.39 -28.92
C GLN A 255 -1.38 6.17 -29.40
N GLY A 256 -0.73 5.43 -28.49
CA GLY A 256 0.11 4.27 -28.85
C GLY A 256 -0.33 2.92 -28.25
N ALA A 257 -1.44 2.89 -27.50
CA ALA A 257 -2.01 1.63 -27.01
C ALA A 257 -2.96 1.06 -28.05
N GLU A 258 -2.94 -0.26 -28.24
CA GLU A 258 -3.85 -0.99 -29.12
C GLU A 258 -5.30 -0.79 -28.63
N MET A 259 -5.95 0.26 -29.14
CA MET A 259 -7.35 0.53 -28.89
C MET A 259 -8.15 -0.63 -29.47
N LEU A 260 -8.99 -1.25 -28.65
CA LEU A 260 -9.89 -2.26 -29.15
C LEU A 260 -11.01 -1.56 -29.92
N PRO A 261 -11.40 -2.03 -31.11
CA PRO A 261 -12.63 -1.57 -31.74
C PRO A 261 -13.79 -1.92 -30.79
N LEU A 262 -14.48 -0.87 -30.33
CA LEU A 262 -15.71 -0.97 -29.54
C LEU A 262 -16.88 -1.32 -30.46
#